data_AF-A0A929DQQ5-F1
#
_entry.id   AF-A0A929DQQ5-F1
#
_cell.length_a   1.000
_cell.length_b   1.000
_cell.length_c   1.000
_cell.angle_alpha   90.00
_cell.angle_beta   90.00
_cell.angle_gamma   90.00
#
_symmetry.space_group_name_H-M   'P 1'
#
loop_
_entity.id
_entity.type
_entity.pdbx_description
1 polymer ?
#
loop_
_entity_poly.entity_id
_entity_poly.type
_entity_poly.pdbx_seq_one_letter_code
_entity_poly.pdbx_strand_id
1 'polypeptide(L)'
;MQIYTPKDPNEYMDLVDQAIFEIDEIMACAGDEDGEDFALNELMPIFEFLDKELRQLDQDLRSGAHHFGEGRVLPFAEITESWGGRIPCTDVLRMIISIYKKGFED
;
A
#
# COMPACT_ATOMS: atom_id res chain seq x y z
N MET A 1 2.97 -6.66 13.74
CA MET A 1 2.47 -5.29 13.52
C MET A 1 1.00 -5.26 13.87
N GLN A 2 0.52 -4.28 14.62
CA GLN A 2 -0.90 -4.21 14.98
C GLN A 2 -1.63 -3.47 13.86
N ILE A 3 -2.42 -4.19 13.08
CA ILE A 3 -3.26 -3.60 12.04
C ILE A 3 -4.42 -2.91 12.77
N TYR A 4 -4.52 -1.59 12.66
CA TYR A 4 -5.69 -0.83 13.11
C TYR A 4 -6.60 -0.59 11.92
N THR A 5 -7.91 -0.66 12.12
CA THR A 5 -8.89 -0.30 11.08
C THR A 5 -9.15 1.20 11.15
N PRO A 6 -8.82 1.98 10.10
CA PRO A 6 -9.15 3.40 10.04
C PRO A 6 -10.65 3.65 10.18
N LYS A 7 -11.00 4.69 10.91
CA LYS A 7 -12.39 5.14 11.14
C LYS A 7 -12.75 6.41 10.40
N ASP A 8 -11.75 7.19 9.99
CA ASP A 8 -11.94 8.44 9.28
C ASP A 8 -10.85 8.68 8.24
N PRO A 9 -11.04 9.66 7.32
CA PRO A 9 -10.08 9.96 6.27
C PRO A 9 -8.65 10.25 6.75
N ASN A 10 -8.46 10.83 7.93
CA ASN A 10 -7.12 11.10 8.45
C ASN A 10 -6.44 9.80 8.88
N GLU A 11 -7.15 8.95 9.63
CA GLU A 11 -6.64 7.61 9.99
C GLU A 11 -6.35 6.76 8.73
N TYR A 12 -7.10 6.97 7.64
CA TYR A 12 -6.80 6.30 6.37
C TYR A 12 -5.54 6.85 5.70
N MET A 13 -5.32 8.16 5.74
CA MET A 13 -4.07 8.78 5.25
C MET A 13 -2.86 8.29 6.05
N ASP A 14 -2.99 8.18 7.37
CA ASP A 14 -1.95 7.61 8.22
C ASP A 14 -1.63 6.15 7.84
N LEU A 15 -2.65 5.37 7.45
CA LEU A 15 -2.45 3.99 6.97
C LEU A 15 -1.73 3.96 5.62
N VAL A 16 -2.01 4.90 4.72
CA VAL A 16 -1.30 5.04 3.44
C VAL A 16 0.15 5.46 3.68
N ASP A 17 0.40 6.43 4.56
CA ASP A 17 1.74 6.87 4.94
C ASP A 17 2.55 5.70 5.56
N GLN A 18 1.91 4.87 6.38
CA GLN A 18 2.52 3.64 6.92
C GLN A 18 2.90 2.66 5.80
N ALA A 19 2.02 2.41 4.84
CA ALA A 19 2.30 1.50 3.72
C ALA A 19 3.49 1.97 2.87
N ILE A 20 3.58 3.28 2.63
CA ILE A 20 4.71 3.89 1.92
C ILE A 20 6.01 3.65 2.69
N PHE A 21 6.00 3.91 4.01
CA PHE A 21 7.16 3.69 4.87
C PHE A 21 7.64 2.24 4.84
N GLU A 22 6.73 1.27 4.95
CA GLU A 22 7.08 -0.16 4.91
C GLU A 22 7.71 -0.56 3.57
N ILE A 23 7.19 -0.04 2.46
CA ILE A 23 7.75 -0.32 1.14
C ILE A 23 9.13 0.33 0.97
N ASP A 24 9.30 1.56 1.46
CA ASP A 24 10.60 2.25 1.48
C ASP A 24 11.64 1.44 2.30
N GLU A 25 11.26 0.91 3.47
CA GLU A 25 12.15 0.05 4.27
C GLU A 25 12.53 -1.25 3.54
N ILE A 26 11.58 -1.90 2.87
CA ILE A 26 11.84 -3.12 2.10
C ILE A 26 12.82 -2.83 0.95
N MET A 27 12.60 -1.75 0.19
CA MET A 27 13.47 -1.37 -0.92
C MET A 27 14.87 -0.96 -0.44
N ALA A 28 14.96 -0.29 0.71
CA ALA A 28 16.24 0.07 1.32
C ALA A 28 17.03 -1.17 1.74
N CYS A 29 16.39 -2.14 2.39
CA CYS A 29 17.02 -3.42 2.73
C CYS A 29 17.51 -4.18 1.49
N ALA A 30 16.74 -4.18 0.40
CA ALA A 30 17.14 -4.84 -0.85
C ALA A 30 18.34 -4.16 -1.55
N GLY A 31 18.56 -2.86 -1.31
CA GLY A 31 19.67 -2.09 -1.89
C GLY A 31 20.98 -2.15 -1.10
N ASP A 32 20.92 -2.41 0.21
CA ASP A 32 22.08 -2.41 1.12
C ASP A 32 22.78 -3.79 1.21
N GLU A 33 22.06 -4.90 1.00
CA GLU A 33 22.66 -6.22 0.86
C GLU A 33 23.10 -6.42 -0.60
N ASP A 34 24.40 -6.65 -0.85
CA ASP A 34 25.02 -6.92 -2.16
C ASP A 34 24.38 -8.15 -2.88
N GLY A 35 23.13 -8.03 -3.32
CA GLY A 35 22.41 -9.01 -4.15
C GLY A 35 22.14 -10.38 -3.53
N GLU A 36 22.33 -10.59 -2.22
CA GLU A 36 22.21 -11.93 -1.63
C GLU A 36 20.76 -12.42 -1.50
N ASP A 37 19.77 -11.52 -1.40
CA ASP A 37 18.35 -11.91 -1.45
C ASP A 37 17.79 -11.80 -2.88
N PHE A 38 18.05 -12.85 -3.68
CA PHE A 38 17.52 -12.99 -5.04
C PHE A 38 15.99 -12.89 -5.09
N ALA A 39 15.29 -13.33 -4.03
CA ALA A 39 13.83 -13.32 -4.00
C ALA A 39 13.27 -11.89 -3.81
N LEU A 40 13.95 -11.03 -3.05
CA LEU A 40 13.59 -9.61 -2.94
C LEU A 40 13.88 -8.85 -4.23
N ASN A 41 15.00 -9.14 -4.90
CA ASN A 41 15.36 -8.51 -6.18
C ASN A 41 14.34 -8.79 -7.30
N GLU A 42 13.75 -9.99 -7.36
CA GLU A 42 12.68 -10.29 -8.34
C GLU A 42 11.37 -9.52 -8.06
N LEU A 43 11.16 -9.09 -6.81
CA LEU A 43 9.99 -8.34 -6.38
C LEU A 43 10.19 -6.82 -6.44
N MET A 44 11.41 -6.34 -6.67
CA MET A 44 11.71 -4.91 -6.75
C MET A 44 10.80 -4.12 -7.70
N PRO A 45 10.52 -4.57 -8.94
CA PRO A 45 9.60 -3.86 -9.83
C PRO A 45 8.17 -3.76 -9.28
N ILE A 46 7.76 -4.72 -8.44
CA ILE A 46 6.45 -4.71 -7.78
C ILE A 46 6.45 -3.67 -6.66
N PHE A 47 7.53 -3.60 -5.86
CA PHE A 47 7.66 -2.60 -4.81
C PHE A 47 7.75 -1.18 -5.37
N GLU A 48 8.49 -0.96 -6.46
CA GLU A 48 8.54 0.33 -7.16
C GLU A 48 7.15 0.75 -7.69
N PHE A 49 6.38 -0.21 -8.23
CA PHE A 49 5.02 0.04 -8.67
C PHE A 49 4.11 0.40 -7.48
N LEU A 50 4.18 -0.35 -6.38
CA LEU A 50 3.38 -0.09 -5.18
C LEU A 50 3.70 1.28 -4.58
N ASP A 51 4.98 1.64 -4.45
CA ASP A 51 5.43 2.95 -3.95
C ASP A 51 4.81 4.08 -4.77
N LYS A 52 4.96 4.02 -6.09
CA LYS A 52 4.43 5.04 -7.00
C LYS A 52 2.91 5.21 -6.84
N GLU A 53 2.16 4.11 -6.84
CA GLU A 53 0.70 4.17 -6.78
C GLU A 53 0.20 4.60 -5.40
N LEU A 54 0.89 4.23 -4.31
CA LEU A 54 0.57 4.70 -2.97
C LEU A 54 0.84 6.20 -2.80
N ARG A 55 1.96 6.72 -3.35
CA ARG A 55 2.24 8.16 -3.34
C ARG A 55 1.24 8.95 -4.18
N GLN A 56 0.78 8.39 -5.30
CA GLN A 56 -0.31 9.00 -6.08
C GLN A 56 -1.61 9.03 -5.28
N LEU A 57 -1.94 7.94 -4.59
CA LEU A 57 -3.10 7.88 -3.70
C LEU A 57 -2.99 8.93 -2.58
N ASP A 58 -1.84 9.05 -1.92
CA ASP A 58 -1.60 10.06 -0.88
C ASP A 58 -1.84 11.49 -1.40
N GLN A 59 -1.32 11.81 -2.60
CA GLN A 59 -1.56 13.10 -3.25
C GLN A 59 -3.05 13.34 -3.55
N ASP A 60 -3.74 12.33 -4.07
CA ASP A 60 -5.17 12.42 -4.37
C ASP A 60 -5.99 12.67 -3.09
N LEU A 61 -5.64 12.01 -1.97
CA LEU A 61 -6.27 12.22 -0.66
C LEU A 61 -5.99 13.63 -0.13
N ARG A 62 -4.73 14.07 -0.13
CA ARG A 62 -4.32 15.41 0.35
C ARG A 62 -4.93 16.54 -0.46
N SER A 63 -5.22 16.31 -1.75
CA SER A 63 -5.89 17.28 -2.61
C SER A 63 -7.38 17.46 -2.28
N GLY A 64 -7.96 16.57 -1.46
CA GLY A 64 -9.39 16.56 -1.16
C GLY A 64 -10.27 16.14 -2.34
N ALA A 65 -9.68 15.62 -3.42
CA ALA A 65 -10.41 15.23 -4.63
C ALA A 65 -10.98 13.80 -4.55
N HIS A 66 -10.79 13.09 -3.43
CA HIS A 66 -11.17 11.70 -3.29
C HIS A 66 -12.51 11.50 -2.55
N HIS A 67 -13.35 10.62 -3.09
CA HIS A 67 -14.55 10.12 -2.44
C HIS A 67 -14.43 8.61 -2.21
N PHE A 68 -14.50 8.21 -0.95
CA PHE A 68 -14.50 6.81 -0.53
C PHE A 68 -15.83 6.12 -0.88
N GLY A 69 -15.79 4.81 -1.12
CA GLY A 69 -17.02 4.00 -1.23
C GLY A 69 -17.73 4.06 -2.57
N GLU A 70 -17.14 4.68 -3.60
CA GLU A 70 -17.72 4.74 -4.96
C GLU A 70 -17.53 3.43 -5.77
N GLY A 71 -17.03 2.35 -5.14
CA GLY A 71 -16.76 1.08 -5.82
C GLY A 71 -15.58 1.12 -6.79
N ARG A 72 -14.79 2.20 -6.78
CA ARG A 72 -13.56 2.34 -7.55
C ARG A 72 -12.50 1.33 -7.06
N VAL A 73 -11.64 0.91 -7.97
CA VAL A 73 -10.60 -0.09 -7.71
C VAL A 73 -9.25 0.59 -7.83
N LEU A 74 -8.38 0.40 -6.84
CA LEU A 74 -7.02 0.90 -6.88
C LEU A 74 -6.20 0.13 -7.92
N PRO A 75 -5.29 0.79 -8.67
CA PRO A 75 -4.47 0.14 -9.69
C PRO A 75 -3.64 -1.04 -9.15
N PHE A 76 -3.28 -1.00 -7.87
CA PHE A 76 -2.56 -2.07 -7.20
C PHE A 76 -3.43 -3.17 -6.57
N ALA A 77 -4.76 -3.12 -6.70
CA ALA A 77 -5.61 -4.14 -6.10
C ALA A 77 -5.33 -5.56 -6.63
N GLU A 78 -5.13 -5.71 -7.94
CA GLU A 78 -4.87 -7.01 -8.57
C GLU A 78 -3.46 -7.53 -8.22
N ILE A 79 -2.47 -6.63 -8.16
CA ILE A 79 -1.09 -7.02 -7.84
C ILE A 79 -0.96 -7.44 -6.36
N THR A 80 -1.66 -6.75 -5.45
CA THR A 80 -1.72 -7.13 -4.03
C THR A 80 -2.31 -8.52 -3.84
N GLU A 81 -3.37 -8.89 -4.59
CA GLU A 81 -3.95 -10.23 -4.49
C GLU A 81 -3.05 -11.30 -5.13
N SER A 82 -2.43 -11.00 -6.26
CA SER A 82 -1.58 -11.95 -6.99
C SER A 82 -0.26 -12.25 -6.27
N TRP A 83 0.29 -11.26 -5.57
CA TRP A 83 1.61 -11.33 -4.93
C TRP A 83 1.57 -11.24 -3.41
N GLY A 84 0.37 -11.17 -2.81
CA GLY A 84 0.22 -10.92 -1.37
C GLY A 84 0.86 -11.95 -0.44
N GLY A 85 1.08 -13.18 -0.92
CA GLY A 85 1.84 -14.19 -0.16
C GLY A 85 3.33 -13.86 -0.02
N ARG A 86 3.85 -12.92 -0.80
CA ARG A 86 5.26 -12.51 -0.85
C ARG A 86 5.50 -11.07 -0.40
N ILE A 87 4.44 -10.29 -0.19
CA ILE A 87 4.52 -8.89 0.21
C ILE A 87 4.32 -8.79 1.74
N PRO A 88 5.32 -8.31 2.52
CA PRO A 88 5.26 -8.26 3.98
C PRO A 88 4.13 -7.39 4.55
N CYS A 89 3.67 -6.39 3.78
CA CYS A 89 2.64 -5.41 4.16
C CYS A 89 1.26 -5.68 3.53
N THR A 90 1.02 -6.90 3.04
CA THR A 90 -0.20 -7.23 2.27
C THR A 90 -1.49 -6.91 3.00
N ASP A 91 -1.55 -7.14 4.30
CA ASP A 91 -2.77 -6.88 5.07
C ASP A 91 -3.09 -5.38 5.16
N VAL A 92 -2.05 -4.53 5.24
CA VAL A 92 -2.19 -3.07 5.17
C VAL A 92 -2.72 -2.66 3.79
N LEU A 93 -2.12 -3.18 2.71
CA LEU A 93 -2.57 -2.91 1.34
C LEU A 93 -4.03 -3.35 1.12
N ARG A 94 -4.41 -4.54 1.61
CA ARG A 94 -5.80 -5.04 1.54
C ARG A 94 -6.78 -4.16 2.28
N MET A 95 -6.39 -3.63 3.43
CA MET A 95 -7.20 -2.70 4.19
C MET A 95 -7.40 -1.38 3.44
N ILE A 96 -6.31 -0.82 2.88
CA ILE A 96 -6.35 0.37 2.02
C ILE A 96 -7.32 0.15 0.85
N ILE A 97 -7.22 -0.99 0.16
CA ILE A 97 -8.09 -1.35 -0.97
C ILE A 97 -9.56 -1.50 -0.53
N SER A 98 -9.80 -2.15 0.61
CA SER A 98 -11.16 -2.37 1.11
C SER A 98 -11.85 -1.06 1.45
N ILE A 99 -11.20 -0.18 2.21
CA ILE A 99 -11.76 1.11 2.64
C ILE A 99 -11.93 2.05 1.45
N TYR A 100 -10.96 2.09 0.52
CA TYR A 100 -11.10 2.86 -0.72
C TYR A 100 -12.37 2.49 -1.48
N LYS A 101 -12.60 1.18 -1.64
CA LYS A 101 -13.70 0.65 -2.43
C LYS A 101 -15.05 0.75 -1.73
N LYS A 102 -15.11 0.44 -0.43
CA LYS A 102 -16.36 0.29 0.34
C LYS A 102 -16.71 1.49 1.21
N GLY A 103 -15.75 2.37 1.48
CA GLY A 103 -15.86 3.36 2.53
C GLY A 103 -15.43 2.82 3.89
N PHE A 104 -15.51 3.68 4.90
CA PHE A 104 -15.32 3.29 6.30
C PHE A 104 -16.49 2.40 6.73
N GLU A 105 -16.19 1.24 7.31
CA GLU A 105 -17.22 0.40 7.92
C GLU A 105 -17.65 1.07 9.25
N ASP A 106 -18.96 1.24 9.43
CA ASP A 106 -19.61 1.85 10.62
C ASP A 106 -19.57 0.90 11.83
#